data_AF-A0A537ZYE0-F1
#
_entry.id   AF-A0A537ZYE0-F1
#
_cell.length_a   1.000
_cell.length_b   1.000
_cell.length_c   1.000
_cell.angle_alpha   90.00
_cell.angle_beta   90.00
_cell.angle_gamma   90.00
#
_symmetry.space_group_name_H-M   'P 1'
#
loop_
_entity.id
_entity.type
_entity.pdbx_description
1 polymer ?
#
loop_
_entity_poly.entity_id
_entity_poly.type
_entity_poly.pdbx_seq_one_letter_code
_entity_poly.pdbx_strand_id
1 'polypeptide(L)'
;MSGPLGRLEPRRCEGTDVRHLPSWHGVAARLDLLRSTGPGHAWRRFRHDRALAALAAARRQRISRELWRDAALALGATVTDAAPGRFEIRRGSSITTVVGQTTLLNTPESAALASDKPAAYERLTAAGLPVPEHLAFKAGEISAARSFLARGPVPCVVKPATGSGGDGVTGHIRSASELRRAVLAASRYERRLLIERQLAGDVIRLLVLDGEVI
;
A
#
# COMPACT_ATOMS: atom_id res chain seq x y z
N MET A 1 -44.22 35.22 17.38
CA MET A 1 -43.19 36.07 16.77
C MET A 1 -42.16 35.14 16.15
N SER A 2 -42.37 34.82 14.87
CA SER A 2 -41.61 33.80 14.14
C SER A 2 -40.76 34.52 13.10
N GLY A 3 -39.43 34.48 13.27
CA GLY A 3 -38.47 35.00 12.29
C GLY A 3 -38.17 33.94 11.21
N PRO A 4 -37.87 34.33 9.96
CA PRO A 4 -37.71 33.38 8.87
C PRO A 4 -36.31 32.74 8.88
N LEU A 5 -36.28 31.43 8.66
CA LEU A 5 -35.08 30.63 8.40
C LEU A 5 -34.48 31.03 7.04
N GLY A 6 -33.26 31.58 7.07
CA GLY A 6 -32.48 31.87 5.87
C GLY A 6 -32.06 30.59 5.15
N ARG A 7 -32.38 30.49 3.86
CA ARG A 7 -31.88 29.46 2.94
C ARG A 7 -30.37 29.61 2.78
N LEU A 8 -29.60 28.58 3.11
CA LEU A 8 -28.19 28.46 2.77
C LEU A 8 -28.06 27.95 1.33
N GLU A 9 -27.61 28.83 0.43
CA GLU A 9 -27.22 28.48 -0.94
C GLU A 9 -25.87 27.71 -0.95
N PRO A 10 -25.70 26.69 -1.79
CA PRO A 10 -24.44 25.94 -1.89
C PRO A 10 -23.37 26.77 -2.61
N ARG A 11 -22.27 27.09 -1.91
CA ARG A 11 -21.09 27.71 -2.51
C ARG A 11 -20.44 26.74 -3.50
N ARG A 12 -20.36 27.14 -4.77
CA ARG A 12 -19.50 26.50 -5.79
C ARG A 12 -18.04 26.62 -5.33
N CYS A 13 -17.39 25.48 -5.12
CA CYS A 13 -15.94 25.42 -4.99
C CYS A 13 -15.35 25.37 -6.41
N GLU A 14 -14.70 26.46 -6.83
CA GLU A 14 -13.85 26.49 -8.01
C GLU A 14 -12.62 25.61 -7.74
N GLY A 15 -12.65 24.38 -8.26
CA GLY A 15 -11.51 23.48 -8.28
C GLY A 15 -10.51 23.94 -9.34
N THR A 16 -9.37 24.43 -8.87
CA THR A 16 -8.22 24.81 -9.70
C THR A 16 -7.65 23.56 -10.38
N ASP A 17 -7.73 23.53 -11.71
CA ASP A 17 -7.12 22.50 -12.56
C ASP A 17 -5.59 22.63 -12.52
N VAL A 18 -4.96 21.94 -11.56
CA VAL A 18 -3.51 21.78 -11.51
C VAL A 18 -3.15 20.59 -12.40
N ARG A 19 -2.99 20.88 -13.70
CA ARG A 19 -2.36 19.96 -14.66
C ARG A 19 -1.01 19.51 -14.10
N HIS A 20 -0.96 18.27 -13.60
CA HIS A 20 0.26 17.61 -13.14
C HIS A 20 1.21 17.41 -14.32
N LEU A 21 2.10 18.38 -14.55
CA LEU A 21 3.22 18.21 -15.46
C LEU A 21 4.17 17.14 -14.88
N PRO A 22 4.63 16.16 -15.68
CA PRO A 22 5.54 15.14 -15.20
C PRO A 22 6.84 15.78 -14.71
N SER A 23 7.16 15.60 -13.43
CA SER A 23 8.41 16.12 -12.86
C SER A 23 9.62 15.58 -13.63
N TRP A 24 10.60 16.44 -13.92
CA TRP A 24 11.85 16.09 -14.60
C TRP A 24 12.56 14.86 -13.98
N HIS A 25 12.40 14.66 -12.67
CA HIS A 25 12.92 13.51 -11.93
C HIS A 25 12.24 12.18 -12.32
N GLY A 26 10.95 12.20 -12.69
CA GLY A 26 10.23 11.02 -13.19
C GLY A 26 10.63 10.64 -14.63
N VAL A 27 11.08 11.61 -15.43
CA VAL A 27 11.65 11.38 -16.76
C VAL A 27 13.09 10.83 -16.63
N ALA A 28 13.89 11.40 -15.72
CA ALA A 28 15.23 10.92 -15.42
C ALA A 28 15.23 9.48 -14.87
N ALA A 29 14.28 9.14 -13.97
CA ALA A 29 14.11 7.77 -13.46
C ALA A 29 13.75 6.76 -14.55
N ARG A 30 13.02 7.18 -15.58
CA ARG A 30 12.70 6.36 -16.76
C ARG A 30 13.90 6.19 -17.68
N LEU A 31 14.68 7.25 -17.91
CA LEU A 31 15.88 7.23 -18.75
C LEU A 31 17.04 6.42 -18.14
N ASP A 32 17.20 6.46 -16.81
CA ASP A 32 18.27 5.71 -16.13
C ASP A 32 17.96 4.20 -16.10
N LEU A 33 16.70 3.81 -15.91
CA LEU A 33 16.27 2.41 -16.01
C LEU A 33 16.39 1.86 -17.44
N LEU A 34 16.10 2.70 -18.44
CA LEU A 34 16.32 2.39 -19.87
C LEU A 34 17.79 2.09 -20.15
N ARG A 35 18.70 2.84 -19.50
CA ARG A 35 20.15 2.64 -19.61
C ARG A 35 20.64 1.42 -18.82
N SER A 36 20.05 1.10 -17.68
CA SER A 36 20.54 0.03 -16.80
C SER A 36 19.98 -1.37 -17.10
N THR A 37 18.86 -1.48 -17.82
CA THR A 37 18.21 -2.77 -18.11
C THR A 37 17.88 -3.01 -19.58
N GLY A 38 18.07 -2.00 -20.44
CA GLY A 38 17.73 -2.04 -21.85
C GLY A 38 16.24 -1.75 -22.12
N PRO A 39 15.91 -0.98 -23.18
CA PRO A 39 14.56 -0.52 -23.47
C PRO A 39 13.54 -1.63 -23.68
N GLY A 40 13.97 -2.75 -24.27
CA GLY A 40 13.12 -3.92 -24.47
C GLY A 40 12.73 -4.59 -23.15
N HIS A 41 13.63 -4.69 -22.17
CA HIS A 41 13.35 -5.34 -20.89
C HIS A 41 12.45 -4.48 -19.99
N ALA A 42 12.73 -3.18 -19.89
CA ALA A 42 11.89 -2.25 -19.12
C ALA A 42 10.46 -2.18 -19.68
N TRP A 43 10.30 -2.19 -21.01
CA TRP A 43 8.99 -2.20 -21.66
C TRP A 43 8.28 -3.55 -21.54
N ARG A 44 8.99 -4.68 -21.73
CA ARG A 44 8.43 -6.02 -21.53
C ARG A 44 7.98 -6.22 -20.10
N ARG A 45 8.80 -5.86 -19.10
CA ARG A 45 8.44 -5.93 -17.68
C ARG A 45 7.23 -5.05 -17.37
N PHE A 46 7.19 -3.80 -17.83
CA PHE A 46 6.01 -2.94 -17.63
C PHE A 46 4.72 -3.52 -18.23
N ARG A 47 4.79 -4.07 -19.45
CA ARG A 47 3.63 -4.73 -20.08
C ARG A 47 3.24 -6.02 -19.36
N HIS A 48 4.21 -6.83 -18.93
CA HIS A 48 3.98 -8.02 -18.13
C HIS A 48 3.37 -7.69 -16.78
N ASP A 49 3.91 -6.72 -16.05
CA ASP A 49 3.40 -6.28 -14.75
C ASP A 49 1.94 -5.79 -14.88
N ARG A 50 1.59 -5.05 -15.94
CA ARG A 50 0.20 -4.62 -16.19
C ARG A 50 -0.74 -5.78 -16.56
N ALA A 51 -0.32 -6.68 -17.44
CA ALA A 51 -1.13 -7.84 -17.83
C ALA A 51 -1.32 -8.81 -16.65
N LEU A 52 -0.26 -9.05 -15.89
CA LEU A 52 -0.29 -9.83 -14.65
C LEU A 52 -1.11 -9.13 -13.57
N ALA A 53 -1.09 -7.80 -13.47
CA ALA A 53 -1.90 -7.07 -12.48
C ALA A 53 -3.40 -7.27 -12.70
N ALA A 54 -3.88 -7.22 -13.96
CA ALA A 54 -5.28 -7.48 -14.28
C ALA A 54 -5.68 -8.93 -13.99
N LEU A 55 -4.83 -9.89 -14.42
CA LEU A 55 -5.04 -11.31 -14.13
C LEU A 55 -5.00 -11.61 -12.61
N ALA A 56 -4.11 -10.94 -11.87
CA ALA A 56 -4.02 -11.05 -10.43
C ALA A 56 -5.24 -10.44 -9.73
N ALA A 57 -5.77 -9.33 -10.23
CA ALA A 57 -6.99 -8.73 -9.70
C ALA A 57 -8.21 -9.64 -9.90
N ALA A 58 -8.39 -10.19 -11.10
CA ALA A 58 -9.46 -11.15 -11.39
C ALA A 58 -9.30 -12.43 -10.54
N ARG A 59 -8.08 -12.96 -10.41
CA ARG A 59 -7.79 -14.12 -9.56
C ARG A 59 -8.10 -13.84 -8.10
N ARG A 60 -7.71 -12.68 -7.57
CA ARG A 60 -8.02 -12.26 -6.19
C ARG A 60 -9.52 -12.16 -5.97
N GLN A 61 -10.26 -11.55 -6.89
CA GLN A 61 -11.72 -11.46 -6.78
C GLN A 61 -12.38 -12.83 -6.73
N ARG A 62 -11.95 -13.77 -7.58
CA ARG A 62 -12.45 -15.15 -7.55
C ARG A 62 -12.16 -15.83 -6.22
N ILE A 63 -10.91 -15.78 -5.75
CA ILE A 63 -10.50 -16.40 -4.47
C ILE A 63 -11.28 -15.78 -3.31
N SER A 64 -11.39 -14.46 -3.25
CA SER A 64 -12.18 -13.77 -2.22
C SER A 64 -13.64 -14.22 -2.25
N ARG A 65 -14.25 -14.32 -3.43
CA ARG A 65 -15.64 -14.77 -3.56
C ARG A 65 -15.84 -16.19 -3.05
N GLU A 66 -14.96 -17.11 -3.42
CA GLU A 66 -14.98 -18.51 -2.96
C GLU A 66 -14.84 -18.57 -1.44
N LEU A 67 -13.83 -17.90 -0.86
CA LEU A 67 -13.61 -17.87 0.59
C LEU A 67 -14.83 -17.32 1.36
N TRP A 68 -15.40 -16.20 0.91
CA TRP A 68 -16.56 -15.60 1.58
C TRP A 68 -17.79 -16.49 1.47
N ARG A 69 -17.98 -17.14 0.31
CA ARG A 69 -19.10 -18.04 0.10
C ARG A 69 -18.98 -19.28 0.97
N ASP A 70 -17.81 -19.90 1.05
CA ASP A 70 -17.55 -21.06 1.89
C ASP A 70 -17.76 -20.73 3.38
N ALA A 71 -17.22 -19.59 3.83
CA ALA A 71 -17.40 -19.12 5.20
C ALA A 71 -18.87 -18.84 5.53
N ALA A 72 -19.61 -18.19 4.63
CA ALA A 72 -21.02 -17.92 4.82
C ALA A 72 -21.86 -19.21 4.88
N LEU A 73 -21.62 -20.15 3.96
CA LEU A 73 -22.30 -21.45 3.95
C LEU A 73 -22.05 -22.23 5.24
N ALA A 74 -20.80 -22.25 5.73
CA ALA A 74 -20.46 -22.90 7.01
C ALA A 74 -21.21 -22.30 8.22
N LEU A 75 -21.64 -21.04 8.13
CA LEU A 75 -22.39 -20.33 9.18
C LEU A 75 -23.92 -20.35 8.95
N GLY A 76 -24.41 -21.01 7.89
CA GLY A 76 -25.81 -20.97 7.48
C GLY A 76 -26.26 -19.58 7.00
N ALA A 77 -25.34 -18.80 6.45
CA ALA A 77 -25.58 -17.48 5.88
C ALA A 77 -25.67 -17.55 4.34
N THR A 78 -26.32 -16.55 3.74
CA THR A 78 -26.41 -16.38 2.29
C THR A 78 -25.48 -15.28 1.82
N VAL A 79 -24.89 -15.42 0.62
CA VAL A 79 -24.05 -14.39 -0.01
C VAL A 79 -24.67 -13.95 -1.33
N THR A 80 -24.79 -12.65 -1.56
CA THR A 80 -25.25 -12.05 -2.81
C THR A 80 -24.21 -11.08 -3.36
N ASP A 81 -24.07 -11.04 -4.69
CA ASP A 81 -23.19 -10.08 -5.37
C ASP A 81 -23.91 -8.72 -5.44
N ALA A 82 -23.51 -7.75 -4.62
CA ALA A 82 -24.10 -6.41 -4.61
C ALA A 82 -23.50 -5.51 -5.71
N ALA A 83 -22.21 -5.71 -6.04
CA ALA A 83 -21.50 -5.09 -7.16
C ALA A 83 -20.23 -5.92 -7.46
N PRO A 84 -19.50 -5.66 -8.57
CA PRO A 84 -18.25 -6.36 -8.84
C PRO A 84 -17.24 -6.27 -7.67
N GLY A 85 -16.93 -7.41 -7.05
CA GLY A 85 -16.02 -7.51 -5.90
C GLY A 85 -16.61 -7.04 -4.55
N ARG A 86 -17.91 -6.74 -4.50
CA ARG A 86 -18.66 -6.38 -3.31
C ARG A 86 -19.77 -7.40 -3.06
N PHE A 87 -19.77 -7.98 -1.87
CA PHE A 87 -20.71 -9.01 -1.47
C PHE A 87 -21.52 -8.55 -0.27
N GLU A 88 -22.81 -8.88 -0.25
CA GLU A 88 -23.64 -8.79 0.94
C GLU A 88 -23.80 -10.20 1.52
N ILE A 89 -23.58 -10.32 2.84
CA ILE A 89 -23.71 -11.57 3.58
C ILE A 89 -24.84 -11.40 4.59
N ARG A 90 -25.80 -12.32 4.59
CA ARG A 90 -26.99 -12.27 5.45
C ARG A 90 -27.19 -13.55 6.24
N ARG A 91 -27.44 -13.42 7.53
CA ARG A 91 -27.79 -14.51 8.45
C ARG A 91 -28.94 -14.08 9.36
N GLY A 92 -30.13 -14.62 9.14
CA GLY A 92 -31.34 -14.16 9.84
C GLY A 92 -31.61 -12.68 9.56
N SER A 93 -31.67 -11.86 10.61
CA SER A 93 -31.81 -10.40 10.52
C SER A 93 -30.48 -9.65 10.38
N SER A 94 -29.34 -10.32 10.58
CA SER A 94 -28.01 -9.70 10.48
C SER A 94 -27.55 -9.62 9.02
N ILE A 95 -27.01 -8.46 8.64
CA ILE A 95 -26.47 -8.18 7.31
C ILE A 95 -25.10 -7.53 7.46
N THR A 96 -24.14 -7.91 6.62
CA THR A 96 -22.87 -7.21 6.48
C THR A 96 -22.47 -7.09 5.01
N THR A 97 -21.62 -6.11 4.71
CA THR A 97 -21.06 -5.91 3.38
C THR A 97 -19.55 -6.10 3.41
N VAL A 98 -19.05 -6.78 2.39
CA VAL A 98 -17.63 -7.08 2.22
C VAL A 98 -17.17 -6.61 0.85
N VAL A 99 -15.96 -6.03 0.78
CA VAL A 99 -15.31 -5.64 -0.48
C VAL A 99 -13.92 -6.27 -0.53
N GLY A 100 -13.72 -7.25 -1.40
CA GLY A 100 -12.46 -8.02 -1.45
C GLY A 100 -12.19 -8.75 -0.13
N GLN A 101 -11.22 -8.26 0.65
CA GLN A 101 -10.88 -8.78 1.99
C GLN A 101 -11.27 -7.81 3.12
N THR A 102 -11.89 -6.68 2.79
CA THR A 102 -12.25 -5.63 3.73
C THR A 102 -13.69 -5.83 4.19
N THR A 103 -13.89 -5.78 5.50
CA THR A 103 -15.21 -5.85 6.16
C THR A 103 -15.55 -4.53 6.83
N LEU A 104 -16.75 -4.43 7.42
CA LEU A 104 -17.14 -3.27 8.24
C LEU A 104 -16.28 -3.11 9.50
N LEU A 105 -15.53 -4.14 9.93
CA LEU A 105 -14.59 -4.07 11.05
C LEU A 105 -13.33 -3.25 10.70
N ASN A 106 -13.00 -3.14 9.41
CA ASN A 106 -11.85 -2.38 8.95
C ASN A 106 -12.25 -0.91 8.76
N THR A 107 -12.12 -0.09 9.80
CA THR A 107 -12.41 1.34 9.68
C THR A 107 -11.48 2.01 8.66
N PRO A 108 -11.92 3.07 7.96
CA PRO A 108 -11.07 3.81 7.02
C PRO A 108 -9.78 4.33 7.66
N GLU A 109 -9.85 4.77 8.92
CA GLU A 109 -8.69 5.26 9.66
C GLU A 109 -7.70 4.13 9.99
N SER A 110 -8.19 2.98 10.45
CA SER A 110 -7.35 1.80 10.70
C SER A 110 -6.66 1.34 9.41
N ALA A 111 -7.38 1.34 8.28
CA ALA A 111 -6.82 0.98 6.98
C ALA A 111 -5.76 1.98 6.51
N ALA A 112 -6.02 3.29 6.65
CA ALA A 112 -5.07 4.34 6.29
C ALA A 112 -3.80 4.26 7.14
N LEU A 113 -3.95 4.11 8.46
CA LEU A 113 -2.84 3.94 9.40
C LEU A 113 -2.00 2.70 9.06
N ALA A 114 -2.63 1.54 8.86
CA ALA A 114 -1.92 0.31 8.52
C ALA A 114 -1.19 0.39 7.16
N SER A 115 -1.66 1.26 6.26
CA SER A 115 -1.04 1.45 4.95
C SER A 115 0.20 2.35 4.99
N ASP A 116 0.30 3.28 5.93
CA ASP A 116 1.47 4.17 6.15
C ASP A 116 2.45 3.49 7.11
N LYS A 117 3.54 2.95 6.57
CA LYS A 117 4.53 2.17 7.34
C LYS A 117 5.20 3.00 8.45
N PRO A 118 5.68 4.24 8.21
CA PRO A 118 6.14 5.11 9.30
C PRO A 118 5.11 5.27 10.42
N ALA A 119 3.86 5.62 10.10
CA ALA A 119 2.83 5.85 11.11
C ALA A 119 2.46 4.55 11.86
N ALA A 120 2.40 3.42 11.15
CA ALA A 120 2.21 2.11 11.76
C ALA A 120 3.37 1.75 12.70
N TYR A 121 4.62 2.01 12.31
CA TYR A 121 5.80 1.75 13.15
C TYR A 121 5.82 2.62 14.41
N GLU A 122 5.40 3.88 14.32
CA GLU A 122 5.21 4.74 15.50
C GLU A 122 4.19 4.15 16.48
N ARG A 123 3.05 3.67 15.97
CA ARG A 123 2.01 3.04 16.80
C ARG A 123 2.47 1.73 17.44
N LEU A 124 3.16 0.87 16.68
CA LEU A 124 3.73 -0.37 17.19
C LEU A 124 4.78 -0.09 18.27
N THR A 125 5.67 0.88 18.04
CA THR A 125 6.68 1.30 19.01
C THR A 125 6.04 1.83 20.28
N ALA A 126 5.02 2.69 20.17
CA ALA A 126 4.27 3.21 21.32
C ALA A 126 3.57 2.11 22.13
N ALA A 127 3.24 0.99 21.50
CA ALA A 127 2.70 -0.20 22.14
C ALA A 127 3.78 -1.16 22.68
N GLY A 128 5.07 -0.80 22.60
CA GLY A 128 6.19 -1.62 23.07
C GLY A 128 6.57 -2.78 22.13
N LEU A 129 6.03 -2.79 20.90
CA LEU A 129 6.35 -3.82 19.91
C LEU A 129 7.64 -3.47 19.15
N PRO A 130 8.52 -4.45 18.91
CA PRO A 130 9.75 -4.21 18.18
C PRO A 130 9.44 -3.90 16.70
N VAL A 131 10.10 -2.87 16.19
CA VAL A 131 10.10 -2.53 14.76
C VAL A 131 11.55 -2.46 14.27
N PRO A 132 11.81 -2.71 12.96
CA PRO A 132 13.15 -2.53 12.42
C PRO A 132 13.65 -1.10 12.62
N GLU A 133 14.95 -0.91 12.83
CA GLU A 133 15.57 0.41 12.69
C GLU A 133 15.25 0.94 11.27
N HIS A 134 14.70 2.15 11.19
CA HIS A 134 14.18 2.69 9.94
C HIS A 134 14.32 4.21 9.86
N LEU A 135 14.15 4.74 8.65
CA LEU A 135 14.14 6.17 8.35
C LEU A 135 13.20 6.44 7.18
N ALA A 136 12.23 7.34 7.38
CA ALA A 136 11.44 7.90 6.30
C ALA A 136 12.20 9.06 5.63
N PHE A 137 12.18 9.13 4.30
CA PHE A 137 12.85 10.17 3.54
C PHE A 137 12.13 10.44 2.22
N LYS A 138 12.38 11.59 1.60
CA LYS A 138 11.87 11.89 0.25
C LYS A 138 12.85 11.37 -0.79
N ALA A 139 12.36 10.85 -1.91
CA ALA A 139 13.19 10.31 -2.98
C ALA A 139 14.23 11.32 -3.53
N GLY A 140 13.94 12.62 -3.48
CA GLY A 140 14.88 13.70 -3.87
C GLY A 140 15.95 14.03 -2.82
N GLU A 141 15.82 13.53 -1.60
CA GLU A 141 16.64 13.88 -0.43
C GLU A 141 17.39 12.64 0.10
N ILE A 142 18.14 11.98 -0.79
CA ILE A 142 18.78 10.67 -0.51
C ILE A 142 19.92 10.71 0.52
N SER A 143 20.40 11.89 0.91
CA SER A 143 21.57 12.03 1.79
C SER A 143 21.38 11.34 3.15
N ALA A 144 20.19 11.49 3.74
CA ALA A 144 19.87 10.86 5.01
C ALA A 144 19.81 9.33 4.89
N ALA A 145 19.25 8.80 3.80
CA ALA A 145 19.23 7.36 3.52
C ALA A 145 20.64 6.79 3.26
N ARG A 146 21.54 7.55 2.62
CA ARG A 146 22.95 7.16 2.46
C ARG A 146 23.66 7.08 3.81
N SER A 147 23.41 8.05 4.69
CA SER A 147 23.97 8.07 6.04
C SER A 147 23.43 6.90 6.87
N PHE A 148 22.13 6.58 6.74
CA PHE A 148 21.51 5.39 7.34
C PHE A 148 22.21 4.10 6.90
N LEU A 149 22.40 3.91 5.59
CA LEU A 149 23.06 2.74 5.02
C LEU A 149 24.48 2.57 5.57
N ALA A 150 25.23 3.67 5.70
CA ALA A 150 26.61 3.66 6.16
C ALA A 150 26.80 3.31 7.66
N ARG A 151 25.72 3.29 8.47
CA ARG A 151 25.83 3.02 9.92
C ARG A 151 26.27 1.60 10.29
N GLY A 152 26.30 0.65 9.34
CA GLY A 152 26.74 -0.71 9.66
C GLY A 152 26.62 -1.70 8.50
N PRO A 153 27.09 -2.96 8.70
CA PRO A 153 27.18 -3.97 7.63
C PRO A 153 25.83 -4.62 7.29
N VAL A 154 24.79 -4.38 8.11
CA VAL A 154 23.46 -4.97 7.92
C VAL A 154 22.82 -4.39 6.65
N PRO A 155 22.44 -5.24 5.66
CA PRO A 155 21.81 -4.78 4.44
C PRO A 155 20.50 -4.06 4.74
N CYS A 156 20.10 -3.17 3.85
CA CYS A 156 18.87 -2.40 3.97
C CYS A 156 17.82 -2.83 2.96
N VAL A 157 16.57 -2.51 3.27
CA VAL A 157 15.43 -2.53 2.36
C VAL A 157 14.99 -1.10 2.10
N VAL A 158 14.64 -0.78 0.87
CA VAL A 158 13.93 0.46 0.52
C VAL A 158 12.56 0.10 -0.04
N LYS A 159 11.53 0.80 0.43
CA LYS A 159 10.13 0.60 0.02
C LYS A 159 9.35 1.92 0.03
N PRO A 160 8.25 2.03 -0.73
CA PRO A 160 7.28 3.12 -0.56
C PRO A 160 6.78 3.20 0.88
N ALA A 161 6.63 4.41 1.41
CA ALA A 161 6.15 4.62 2.78
C ALA A 161 4.70 4.13 2.94
N THR A 162 3.84 4.40 1.97
CA THR A 162 2.45 3.95 1.91
C THR A 162 2.27 2.74 0.99
N GLY A 163 1.13 2.07 1.12
CA GLY A 163 0.73 0.95 0.24
C GLY A 163 1.21 -0.43 0.68
N SER A 164 0.73 -1.44 -0.05
CA SER A 164 0.86 -2.87 0.27
C SER A 164 1.21 -3.70 -0.96
N GLY A 165 1.66 -4.94 -0.78
CA GLY A 165 1.77 -5.92 -1.89
C GLY A 165 3.15 -6.07 -2.51
N GLY A 166 4.19 -5.46 -1.94
CA GLY A 166 5.59 -5.66 -2.37
C GLY A 166 6.01 -4.78 -3.56
N ASP A 167 5.10 -4.00 -4.12
CA ASP A 167 5.41 -3.06 -5.20
C ASP A 167 6.42 -1.99 -4.75
N GLY A 168 7.43 -1.76 -5.59
CA GLY A 168 8.48 -0.78 -5.31
C GLY A 168 9.45 -1.18 -4.18
N VAL A 169 9.37 -2.41 -3.66
CA VAL A 169 10.30 -2.90 -2.62
C VAL A 169 11.58 -3.39 -3.26
N THR A 170 12.73 -2.93 -2.74
CA THR A 170 14.06 -3.44 -3.09
C THR A 170 14.79 -3.81 -1.80
N GLY A 171 15.10 -5.09 -1.63
CA GLY A 171 15.90 -5.59 -0.52
C GLY A 171 17.37 -5.75 -0.86
N HIS A 172 18.15 -6.18 0.13
CA HIS A 172 19.57 -6.53 0.04
C HIS A 172 20.48 -5.39 -0.44
N ILE A 173 20.18 -4.17 -0.03
CA ILE A 173 20.95 -2.97 -0.39
C ILE A 173 22.16 -2.87 0.52
N ARG A 174 23.37 -2.88 -0.06
CA ARG A 174 24.65 -2.80 0.66
C ARG A 174 25.53 -1.64 0.21
N SER A 175 25.21 -1.02 -0.92
CA SER A 175 26.03 0.04 -1.52
C SER A 175 25.21 1.28 -1.89
N ALA A 176 25.89 2.42 -2.00
CA ALA A 176 25.26 3.65 -2.45
C ALA A 176 24.69 3.56 -3.87
N SER A 177 25.28 2.72 -4.75
CA SER A 177 24.78 2.53 -6.11
C SER A 177 23.47 1.74 -6.12
N GLU A 178 23.37 0.69 -5.30
CA GLU A 178 22.13 -0.08 -5.10
C GLU A 178 21.03 0.79 -4.48
N LEU A 179 21.38 1.60 -3.48
CA LEU A 179 20.44 2.53 -2.86
C LEU A 179 19.84 3.49 -3.88
N ARG A 180 20.64 4.07 -4.78
CA ARG A 180 20.11 4.94 -5.86
C ARG A 180 19.13 4.20 -6.75
N ARG A 181 19.46 2.98 -7.20
CA ARG A 181 18.56 2.17 -8.03
C ARG A 181 17.26 1.83 -7.31
N ALA A 182 17.35 1.48 -6.03
CA ALA A 182 16.20 1.18 -5.18
C ALA A 182 15.28 2.40 -5.01
N VAL A 183 15.85 3.58 -4.77
CA VAL A 183 15.10 4.84 -4.67
C VAL A 183 14.37 5.15 -5.98
N LEU A 184 15.04 5.02 -7.13
CA LEU A 184 14.42 5.24 -8.44
C LEU A 184 13.28 4.25 -8.72
N ALA A 185 13.44 2.98 -8.32
CA ALA A 185 12.41 1.97 -8.48
C ALA A 185 11.18 2.26 -7.59
N ALA A 186 11.42 2.54 -6.30
CA ALA A 186 10.36 2.83 -5.34
C ALA A 186 9.65 4.17 -5.66
N SER A 187 10.37 5.17 -6.18
CA SER A 187 9.82 6.50 -6.49
C SER A 187 8.80 6.52 -7.62
N ARG A 188 8.66 5.41 -8.36
CA ARG A 188 7.61 5.22 -9.36
C ARG A 188 6.23 5.05 -8.73
N TYR A 189 6.18 4.64 -7.47
CA TYR A 189 4.96 4.38 -6.71
C TYR A 189 4.67 5.52 -5.75
N GLU A 190 5.70 6.08 -5.10
CA GLU A 190 5.53 7.13 -4.10
C GLU A 190 6.77 8.00 -3.94
N ARG A 191 6.60 9.30 -3.62
CA ARG A 191 7.74 10.20 -3.34
C ARG A 191 8.33 10.05 -1.94
N ARG A 192 7.51 9.68 -0.94
CA ARG A 192 7.95 9.39 0.43
C ARG A 192 8.31 7.91 0.51
N LEU A 193 9.54 7.63 0.90
CA LEU A 193 10.11 6.30 0.96
C LEU A 193 10.52 5.98 2.39
N LEU A 194 10.71 4.70 2.66
CA LEU A 194 11.28 4.18 3.90
C LEU A 194 12.54 3.36 3.56
N ILE A 195 13.63 3.61 4.27
CA ILE A 195 14.78 2.72 4.35
C ILE A 195 14.78 2.05 5.73
N GLU A 196 15.00 0.75 5.79
CA GLU A 196 15.05 -0.01 7.05
C GLU A 196 16.09 -1.10 7.02
N ARG A 197 16.50 -1.59 8.20
CA ARG A 197 17.38 -2.76 8.30
C ARG A 197 16.65 -4.01 7.84
N GLN A 198 17.30 -4.76 6.95
CA GLN A 198 16.82 -6.07 6.56
C GLN A 198 17.14 -7.07 7.66
N LEU A 199 16.09 -7.65 8.23
CA LEU A 199 16.20 -8.69 9.24
C LEU A 199 16.22 -10.07 8.57
N ALA A 200 17.01 -10.99 9.13
CA ALA A 200 16.98 -12.40 8.78
C ALA A 200 16.04 -13.14 9.73
N GLY A 201 15.33 -14.15 9.22
CA GLY A 201 14.41 -14.97 10.02
C GLY A 201 13.18 -15.39 9.22
N ASP A 202 12.28 -16.07 9.91
CA ASP A 202 11.03 -16.54 9.34
C ASP A 202 10.01 -15.41 9.20
N VAL A 203 9.21 -15.49 8.14
CA VAL A 203 8.11 -14.55 7.89
C VAL A 203 6.81 -15.23 8.29
N ILE A 204 6.25 -14.81 9.43
CA ILE A 204 5.01 -15.35 9.98
C ILE A 204 3.87 -14.37 9.72
N ARG A 205 2.71 -14.88 9.31
CA ARG A 205 1.48 -14.09 9.18
C ARG A 205 0.51 -14.48 10.28
N LEU A 206 0.20 -13.52 11.15
CA LEU A 206 -0.78 -13.67 12.21
C LEU A 206 -2.11 -13.07 11.74
N LEU A 207 -3.22 -13.77 11.99
CA LEU A 207 -4.56 -13.23 11.85
C LEU A 207 -5.07 -12.88 13.25
N VAL A 208 -5.52 -11.64 13.43
CA VAL A 208 -6.02 -11.15 14.71
C VAL A 208 -7.48 -10.73 14.57
N LEU A 209 -8.33 -11.23 15.47
CA LEU A 209 -9.74 -10.88 15.59
C LEU A 209 -10.06 -10.67 17.07
N ASP A 210 -10.73 -9.56 17.39
CA ASP A 210 -11.14 -9.21 18.77
C ASP A 210 -10.02 -9.31 19.82
N GLY A 211 -8.78 -9.01 19.42
CA GLY A 211 -7.61 -9.02 20.29
C GLY A 211 -6.91 -10.37 20.44
N GLU A 212 -7.41 -11.42 19.80
CA GLU A 212 -6.83 -12.77 19.84
C GLU A 212 -6.21 -13.17 18.49
N VAL A 213 -5.14 -13.96 18.55
CA VAL A 213 -4.51 -14.58 17.37
C VAL A 213 -5.25 -15.87 17.04
N ILE A 214 -5.68 -16.03 15.78
CA ILE A 214 -6.42 -17.20 15.27
C ILE A 214 -5.67 -17.96 14.17
#